data_AF-A0A3D0KUP7-F1
#
_entry.id   AF-A0A3D0KUP7-F1
#
_cell.length_a   1.000
_cell.length_b   1.000
_cell.length_c   1.000
_cell.angle_alpha   90.00
_cell.angle_beta   90.00
_cell.angle_gamma   90.00
#
_symmetry.space_group_name_H-M   'P 1'
#
loop_
_entity.id
_entity.type
_entity.pdbx_description
1 polymer ?
#
loop_
_entity_poly.entity_id
_entity_poly.type
_entity_poly.pdbx_seq_one_letter_code
_entity_poly.pdbx_strand_id
1 'polypeptide(L)' 'MDLVATITANWNYLIVILLMMGGLFIVISQNNMVKKLVGLAIFQTSVFLFYITV' A
#
# COMPACT_ATOMS: atom_id res chain seq x y z
N MET A 1 21.63 14.72 10.85
CA MET A 1 20.17 14.51 10.97
C MET A 1 19.66 13.66 9.80
N ASP A 2 20.53 12.87 9.18
CA ASP A 2 20.34 12.31 7.83
C ASP A 2 20.20 10.78 7.84
N LEU A 3 20.71 10.11 8.88
CA LEU A 3 20.53 8.66 9.09
C LEU A 3 19.09 8.29 9.43
N VAL A 4 18.41 9.12 10.22
CA VAL A 4 17.00 8.88 10.57
C VAL A 4 16.12 9.04 9.33
N ALA A 5 16.38 10.06 8.50
CA ALA A 5 15.64 10.28 7.26
C ALA A 5 15.82 9.13 6.24
N THR A 6 17.04 8.61 6.07
CA THR A 6 17.31 7.50 5.14
C THR A 6 16.75 6.17 5.61
N ILE A 7 16.80 5.87 6.92
CA ILE A 7 16.19 4.65 7.48
C ILE A 7 14.65 4.75 7.39
N THR A 8 14.07 5.89 7.75
CA THR A 8 12.62 6.12 7.66
C THR A 8 12.11 6.09 6.22
N ALA A 9 12.91 6.53 5.23
CA ALA A 9 12.57 6.43 3.82
C ALA A 9 12.45 4.98 3.34
N ASN A 10 13.42 4.11 3.66
CA ASN A 10 13.38 2.69 3.30
C ASN A 10 12.22 1.94 3.98
N TRP A 11 11.91 2.27 5.24
CA TRP A 11 10.81 1.63 5.98
C TRP A 11 9.43 1.98 5.43
N ASN A 12 9.17 3.25 5.10
CA ASN A 12 7.89 3.62 4.49
C ASN A 12 7.71 2.97 3.11
N TYR A 13 8.77 2.89 2.30
CA TYR A 13 8.70 2.27 0.98
C TYR A 13 8.29 0.79 1.05
N LEU A 14 8.86 0.05 2.01
CA LEU A 14 8.51 -1.35 2.27
C LEU A 14 7.05 -1.52 2.71
N ILE A 15 6.58 -0.65 3.61
CA ILE A 15 5.18 -0.66 4.09
C ILE A 15 4.21 -0.42 2.95
N VAL A 16 4.49 0.55 2.08
CA VAL A 16 3.62 0.89 0.95
C VAL A 16 3.54 -0.25 -0.06
N ILE A 17 4.67 -0.89 -0.38
CA ILE A 17 4.70 -2.06 -1.27
C ILE A 17 3.91 -3.24 -0.71
N LEU A 18 4.04 -3.51 0.59
CA LEU A 18 3.29 -4.58 1.26
C LEU A 18 1.78 -4.29 1.25
N LEU A 19 1.40 -3.03 1.50
CA LEU A 19 0.01 -2.58 1.41
C LEU A 19 -0.57 -2.76 0.00
N MET A 20 0.21 -2.39 -1.02
CA MET A 20 -0.17 -2.48 -2.43
C MET A 20 -0.37 -3.95 -2.87
N MET A 21 0.55 -4.84 -2.48
CA MET A 21 0.43 -6.28 -2.72
C MET A 21 -0.74 -6.91 -1.96
N GLY A 22 -0.98 -6.49 -0.71
CA GLY A 22 -2.14 -6.92 0.08
C GLY A 22 -3.48 -6.50 -0.52
N GLY A 23 -3.57 -5.26 -1.02
CA GLY A 23 -4.76 -4.77 -1.73
C GLY A 23 -5.08 -5.60 -2.97
N LEU A 24 -4.06 -5.95 -3.77
CA LEU A 24 -4.21 -6.80 -4.95
C LEU A 24 -4.62 -8.24 -4.60
N PHE A 25 -4.05 -8.80 -3.53
CA PHE A 25 -4.41 -10.13 -3.04
C PHE A 25 -5.90 -10.23 -2.66
N ILE A 26 -6.43 -9.20 -2.00
CA ILE A 26 -7.86 -9.11 -1.65
C ILE A 26 -8.72 -9.01 -2.92
N VAL A 27 -8.29 -8.28 -3.94
CA VAL A 27 -9.05 -8.19 -5.21
C VAL A 27 -9.12 -9.56 -5.90
N ILE A 28 -8.04 -10.35 -5.88
CA ILE A 28 -8.00 -11.65 -6.57
C ILE A 28 -8.76 -12.74 -5.79
N SER A 29 -8.61 -12.78 -4.46
CA SER A 29 -9.13 -13.86 -3.61
C SER A 29 -10.65 -13.83 -3.40
N GLN A 30 -11.30 -12.67 -3.55
CA GLN A 30 -12.69 -12.50 -3.15
C GLN A 30 -13.68 -12.81 -4.29
N ASN A 31 -14.62 -13.72 -4.04
CA ASN A 31 -15.69 -14.03 -4.98
C ASN A 31 -16.85 -13.01 -4.94
N ASN A 32 -16.95 -12.21 -3.87
CA ASN A 32 -17.99 -11.20 -3.69
C ASN A 32 -17.51 -9.82 -4.18
N MET A 33 -18.31 -9.15 -5.01
CA MET A 33 -17.98 -7.85 -5.62
C MET A 33 -17.71 -6.75 -4.57
N VAL A 34 -18.42 -6.77 -3.43
CA VAL A 34 -18.21 -5.76 -2.37
C VAL A 34 -16.80 -5.87 -1.77
N LYS A 35 -16.33 -7.09 -1.53
CA LYS A 35 -14.98 -7.30 -0.96
C LYS A 35 -13.88 -7.00 -1.98
N LYS A 36 -14.14 -7.15 -3.28
CA LYS A 36 -13.25 -6.65 -4.35
C LYS A 36 -13.15 -5.13 -4.35
N LEU A 37 -14.25 -4.42 -4.12
CA LEU A 37 -14.30 -2.96 -4.07
C LEU A 37 -13.50 -2.42 -2.87
N VAL A 38 -13.58 -3.10 -1.72
CA VAL A 38 -12.74 -2.80 -0.55
C VAL A 38 -11.25 -3.03 -0.85
N GLY A 39 -10.89 -4.14 -1.50
CA GLY A 39 -9.51 -4.39 -1.94
C GLY A 39 -8.98 -3.31 -2.90
N LEU A 40 -9.82 -2.84 -3.81
CA LEU A 40 -9.49 -1.76 -4.74
C LEU A 40 -9.31 -0.41 -4.04
N ALA A 41 -10.13 -0.09 -3.04
CA ALA A 41 -10.00 1.12 -2.23
C ALA A 41 -8.70 1.12 -1.39
N ILE A 42 -8.29 -0.05 -0.87
CA ILE A 42 -7.01 -0.22 -0.16
C ILE A 42 -5.83 -0.01 -1.13
N PHE A 43 -5.92 -0.56 -2.34
CA PHE A 43 -4.92 -0.32 -3.38
C PHE A 43 -4.79 1.16 -3.70
N GLN A 44 -5.91 1.87 -3.87
CA GLN A 44 -5.90 3.32 -4.12
C GLN A 44 -5.26 4.11 -2.95
N THR A 45 -5.57 3.74 -1.71
CA THR A 45 -5.00 4.39 -0.51
C THR A 45 -3.48 4.18 -0.42
N SER A 46 -2.99 2.99 -0.78
CA SER A 46 -1.55 2.71 -0.83
C SER A 46 -0.82 3.57 -1.87
N VAL A 47 -1.44 3.85 -3.02
CA VAL A 47 -0.88 4.76 -4.05
C VAL A 47 -0.80 6.20 -3.54
N PHE A 48 -1.80 6.66 -2.78
CA PHE A 48 -1.75 7.98 -2.16
C PHE A 48 -0.62 8.10 -1.13
N LEU A 49 -0.44 7.07 -0.30
CA LEU A 49 0.69 7.02 0.64
C LEU A 49 2.03 7.01 -0.11
N PHE A 50 2.15 6.21 -1.18
CA PHE A 50 3.34 6.21 -2.04
C PHE A 50 3.68 7.61 -2.54
N TYR A 51 2.67 8.31 -3.08
CA TYR A 51 2.83 9.64 -3.65
C TYR A 51 3.26 10.71 -2.64
N ILE A 52 2.79 10.65 -1.39
CA ILE A 52 3.19 11.60 -0.34
C ILE A 52 4.62 11.34 0.14
N THR A 53 5.09 10.10 0.04
CA THR A 53 6.39 9.70 0.59
C THR A 53 7.54 9.85 -0.41
N VAL A 54 7.24 9.93 -1.71
CA VAL A 54 8.19 10.28 -2.79
C VAL A 54 8.36 11.78 -2.85
#